data_AF-A0A7C5GID8-F1
#
_entry.id   AF-A0A7C5GID8-F1
#
_cell.length_a   1.000
_cell.length_b   1.000
_cell.length_c   1.000
_cell.angle_alpha   90.00
_cell.angle_beta   90.00
_cell.angle_gamma   90.00
#
_symmetry.space_group_name_H-M   'P 1'
#
loop_
_entity.id
_entity.type
_entity.pdbx_description
1 polymer ?
#
loop_
_entity_poly.entity_id
_entity_poly.type
_entity_poly.pdbx_seq_one_letter_code
_entity_poly.pdbx_strand_id
1 'polypeptide(L)'
;MKSINQTFVEKLKQQIPDNISTTDEIASVLGINYDAAYRRVNEKVPFTLDEVITLSKKFDISLNALYEINEPNSYLIRESKPIVNIEDIITYFEKLYKELSPLIGRDDASILFATREFPMFYFFHNPLLIRFKIFIWSTVLGILPMKKYIQFKDFEISDRLIKVAQKAGKAYNAVNVTEIWSFGSINNVLQQLLYLYNMRQIAQDDALLITDALRKELKKIEINTSFSKASTKRKFELY
;
A
#
# COMPACT_ATOMS: atom_id res chain seq x y z
N MET A 1 17.98 30.10 18.51
CA MET A 1 18.04 28.82 17.78
C MET A 1 17.70 27.74 18.81
N LYS A 2 16.62 26.98 18.62
CA LYS A 2 16.27 25.90 19.58
C LYS A 2 17.37 24.84 19.58
N SER A 3 17.64 24.25 20.74
CA SER A 3 18.59 23.13 20.79
C SER A 3 17.99 21.90 20.09
N ILE A 4 18.82 21.03 19.51
CA ILE A 4 18.35 19.76 18.92
C ILE A 4 17.57 18.93 19.94
N ASN A 5 17.99 18.97 21.22
CA ASN A 5 17.27 18.31 22.32
C ASN A 5 15.87 18.89 22.54
N GLN A 6 15.70 20.21 22.48
CA GLN A 6 14.39 20.85 22.57
C GLN A 6 13.46 20.37 21.46
N THR A 7 13.95 20.44 20.22
CA THR A 7 13.17 19.99 19.05
C THR A 7 12.78 18.52 19.17
N PHE A 8 13.68 17.67 19.68
CA PHE A 8 13.38 16.26 19.89
C PHE A 8 12.32 16.03 20.97
N VAL A 9 12.41 16.71 22.12
CA VAL A 9 11.40 16.61 23.19
C VAL A 9 10.04 17.12 22.71
N GLU A 10 9.99 18.20 21.93
CA GLU A 10 8.75 18.70 21.33
C GLU A 10 8.11 17.68 20.39
N LYS A 11 8.91 17.04 19.53
CA LYS A 11 8.39 15.97 18.63
C LYS A 11 7.92 14.75 19.41
N LEU A 12 8.59 14.36 20.50
CA LEU A 12 8.12 13.28 21.36
C LEU A 12 6.76 13.60 21.98
N LYS A 13 6.58 14.82 22.49
CA LYS A 13 5.29 15.28 23.04
C LYS A 13 4.17 15.29 22.01
N GLN A 14 4.48 15.56 20.74
CA GLN A 14 3.48 15.52 19.64
C GLN A 14 3.05 14.09 19.27
N GLN A 15 3.90 13.08 19.51
CA GLN A 15 3.60 11.67 19.20
C GLN A 15 2.99 10.92 20.38
N ILE A 16 3.22 11.40 21.60
CA ILE A 16 2.68 10.81 22.83
C ILE A 16 1.29 11.42 23.09
N PRO A 17 0.24 10.60 23.30
CA PRO A 17 -1.08 11.11 23.66
C PRO A 17 -1.06 12.02 24.88
N ASP A 18 -1.84 13.11 24.85
CA ASP A 18 -1.87 14.13 25.93
C ASP A 18 -2.23 13.58 27.33
N ASN A 19 -2.89 12.42 27.39
CA ASN A 19 -3.25 11.74 28.63
C ASN A 19 -2.13 10.87 29.21
N ILE A 20 -0.98 10.78 28.55
CA ILE A 20 0.18 10.00 29.00
C ILE A 20 1.32 10.96 29.33
N SER A 21 1.90 10.77 30.52
CA SER A 21 3.10 11.51 30.93
C SER A 21 4.28 11.17 30.01
N THR A 22 4.78 12.19 29.32
CA THR A 22 5.97 12.07 28.45
C THR A 22 7.16 11.46 29.20
N THR A 23 7.32 11.82 30.47
CA THR A 23 8.41 11.33 31.31
C THR A 23 8.28 9.83 31.60
N ASP A 24 7.07 9.37 31.95
CA ASP A 24 6.80 7.96 32.25
C ASP A 24 6.98 7.08 31.01
N GLU A 25 6.49 7.56 29.86
CA GLU A 25 6.63 6.84 28.60
C GLU A 25 8.10 6.73 28.18
N ILE A 26 8.88 7.82 28.28
CA ILE A 26 10.32 7.80 27.99
C ILE A 26 11.06 6.88 28.96
N ALA A 27 10.74 6.91 30.25
CA ALA A 27 11.32 6.04 31.26
C ALA A 27 11.08 4.56 30.91
N SER A 28 9.84 4.23 30.53
CA SER A 28 9.45 2.88 30.11
C SER A 28 10.21 2.41 28.88
N VAL A 29 10.27 3.23 27.82
CA VAL A 29 10.90 2.85 26.54
C VAL A 29 12.42 2.69 26.68
N LEU A 30 13.07 3.54 27.47
CA LEU A 30 14.52 3.50 27.68
C LEU A 30 14.94 2.54 28.80
N GLY A 31 14.00 2.02 29.60
CA GLY A 31 14.31 1.17 30.75
C GLY A 31 15.08 1.92 31.85
N ILE A 32 14.83 3.23 32.00
CA ILE A 32 15.47 4.09 33.01
C ILE A 32 14.46 4.50 34.08
N ASN A 33 14.95 5.00 35.23
CA ASN A 33 14.06 5.51 36.27
C ASN A 33 13.43 6.87 35.88
N TYR A 34 12.35 7.22 36.57
CA TYR A 34 11.61 8.46 36.32
C TYR A 34 12.47 9.72 36.42
N ASP A 35 13.35 9.83 37.42
CA ASP A 35 14.22 11.01 37.60
C ASP A 35 15.19 11.18 36.41
N ALA A 36 15.77 10.09 35.93
CA ALA A 36 16.66 10.07 34.77
C ALA A 36 15.93 10.50 33.48
N ALA A 37 14.68 10.05 33.29
CA ALA A 37 13.85 10.51 32.19
C ALA A 37 13.45 11.99 32.35
N TYR A 38 13.06 12.40 33.56
CA TYR A 38 12.64 13.76 33.90
C TYR A 38 13.74 14.77 33.60
N ARG A 39 14.99 14.44 33.95
CA ARG A 39 16.16 15.27 33.65
C ARG A 39 16.39 15.44 32.15
N ARG A 40 16.09 14.45 31.32
CA ARG A 40 16.20 14.54 29.86
C ARG A 40 15.07 15.37 29.24
N VAL A 41 13.84 15.12 29.68
CA VAL A 41 12.65 15.87 29.24
C VAL A 41 12.77 17.36 29.57
N ASN A 42 13.35 17.70 30.71
CA ASN A 42 13.57 19.08 31.14
C ASN A 42 14.97 19.61 30.77
N GLU A 43 15.65 18.98 29.82
CA GLU A 43 16.92 19.46 29.23
C GLU A 43 18.09 19.62 30.21
N LYS A 44 17.99 19.05 31.42
CA LYS A 44 19.08 19.04 32.41
C LYS A 44 20.21 18.10 32.01
N VAL A 45 19.91 17.08 31.20
CA VAL A 45 20.85 16.09 30.67
C VAL A 45 20.47 15.81 29.21
N PRO A 46 21.40 15.84 28.25
CA PRO A 46 21.10 15.50 26.86
C PRO A 46 20.77 14.00 26.72
N PHE A 47 19.98 13.66 25.71
CA PHE A 47 19.85 12.27 25.29
C PHE A 47 21.15 11.79 24.62
N THR A 48 21.52 10.53 24.84
CA THR A 48 22.57 9.89 24.04
C THR A 48 22.03 9.53 22.65
N LEU A 49 22.92 9.29 21.67
CA LEU A 49 22.49 8.88 20.33
C LEU A 49 21.66 7.58 20.35
N ASP A 50 22.05 6.61 21.17
CA ASP A 50 21.32 5.34 21.30
C ASP A 50 19.91 5.53 21.87
N GLU A 51 19.76 6.43 22.84
CA GLU A 51 18.46 6.80 23.40
C GLU A 51 17.60 7.49 22.35
N VAL A 52 18.17 8.43 21.60
CA VAL A 52 17.50 9.12 20.50
C VAL A 52 17.04 8.12 19.43
N ILE A 53 17.89 7.18 19.01
CA ILE A 53 17.54 6.15 18.01
C ILE A 53 16.43 5.23 18.54
N THR A 54 16.51 4.82 19.81
CA THR A 54 15.53 3.92 20.44
C THR A 54 14.15 4.57 20.50
N LEU A 55 14.08 5.79 20.99
CA LEU A 55 12.86 6.58 21.04
C LEU A 55 12.33 6.88 19.64
N SER A 56 13.21 7.23 18.70
CA SER A 56 12.83 7.53 17.31
C SER A 56 12.20 6.35 16.59
N LYS A 57 12.71 5.13 16.81
CA LYS A 57 12.09 3.90 16.27
C LYS A 57 10.72 3.61 16.88
N LYS A 58 10.52 3.93 18.16
CA LYS A 58 9.27 3.69 18.88
C LYS A 58 8.18 4.67 18.48
N PHE A 59 8.52 5.94 18.31
CA PHE A 59 7.57 7.04 18.02
C PHE A 59 7.55 7.48 16.56
N ASP A 60 8.19 6.73 15.66
CA ASP A 60 8.32 7.03 14.22
C ASP A 60 8.84 8.45 13.93
N ILE A 61 9.81 8.92 14.74
CA ILE A 61 10.41 10.24 14.58
C ILE A 61 11.61 10.13 13.63
N SER A 62 11.57 10.88 12.53
CA SER A 62 12.71 11.01 11.63
C SER A 62 13.82 11.87 12.26
N LEU A 63 15.04 11.32 12.37
CA LEU A 63 16.20 12.08 12.84
C LEU A 63 16.55 13.26 11.91
N ASN A 64 16.26 13.13 10.62
CA ASN A 64 16.44 14.24 9.66
C ASN A 64 15.54 15.43 10.03
N ALA A 65 14.38 15.17 10.62
CA ALA A 65 13.47 16.23 11.08
C ALA A 65 13.98 16.96 12.34
N LEU A 66 15.06 16.49 12.97
CA LEU A 66 15.70 17.15 14.13
C LEU A 66 16.77 18.15 13.72
N TYR A 67 17.33 18.00 12.51
CA TYR A 67 18.46 18.80 12.04
C TYR A 67 18.08 20.02 11.21
N GLU A 68 16.78 20.31 11.03
CA GLU A 68 16.25 21.45 10.26
C GLU A 68 17.14 21.80 9.04
N ILE A 69 17.48 20.81 8.22
CA ILE A 69 17.83 21.09 6.84
C ILE A 69 16.48 21.43 6.20
N ASN A 70 16.06 22.68 6.42
CA ASN A 70 14.92 23.30 5.78
C ASN A 70 15.21 23.44 4.29
N GLU A 71 15.34 22.32 3.58
CA GLU A 71 14.98 22.29 2.19
C GLU A 71 13.46 22.16 2.17
N PRO A 72 12.71 23.21 1.77
CA PRO A 72 11.25 23.25 1.82
C PRO A 72 10.55 22.18 0.96
N ASN A 73 11.28 21.21 0.40
CA ASN A 73 10.81 20.15 -0.48
C ASN A 73 11.45 18.77 -0.21
N SER A 74 11.84 18.46 1.03
CA SER A 74 12.35 17.12 1.35
C SER A 74 11.20 16.13 1.61
N TYR A 75 11.21 15.00 0.90
CA TYR A 75 10.23 13.92 1.04
C TYR A 75 10.93 12.66 1.52
N LEU A 76 10.42 12.03 2.58
CA LEU A 76 10.88 10.70 2.98
C LEU A 76 10.20 9.68 2.07
N ILE A 77 10.96 9.14 1.11
CA ILE A 77 10.48 8.09 0.23
C ILE A 77 10.90 6.75 0.81
N ARG A 78 9.92 5.94 1.21
CA ARG A 78 10.15 4.53 1.53
C ARG A 78 9.94 3.71 0.26
N GLU A 79 11.03 3.30 -0.36
CA GLU A 79 10.96 2.43 -1.52
C GLU A 79 10.55 1.00 -1.08
N SER A 80 9.64 0.39 -1.84
CA SER A 80 9.32 -1.02 -1.65
C SER A 80 10.40 -1.88 -2.28
N LYS A 81 10.63 -3.09 -1.73
CA LYS A 81 11.55 -4.03 -2.35
C LYS A 81 11.10 -4.34 -3.79
N PRO A 82 12.03 -4.43 -4.75
CA PRO A 82 11.70 -4.85 -6.11
C PRO A 82 11.03 -6.22 -6.10
N ILE A 83 10.03 -6.39 -6.95
CA ILE A 83 9.38 -7.69 -7.19
C ILE A 83 10.17 -8.39 -8.29
N VAL A 84 10.88 -9.47 -7.94
CA VAL A 84 11.72 -10.22 -8.88
C VAL A 84 11.27 -11.67 -9.05
N ASN A 85 10.35 -12.14 -8.22
CA ASN A 85 9.76 -13.47 -8.32
C ASN A 85 8.28 -13.52 -7.82
N ILE A 86 7.65 -14.69 -7.94
CA ILE A 86 6.26 -14.90 -7.52
C ILE A 86 6.06 -14.79 -5.99
N GLU A 87 7.05 -15.20 -5.19
CA GLU A 87 6.97 -15.04 -3.73
C GLU A 87 7.00 -13.58 -3.30
N ASP A 88 7.69 -12.70 -4.05
CA ASP A 88 7.65 -11.26 -3.80
C ASP A 88 6.24 -10.70 -4.08
N ILE A 89 5.54 -11.20 -5.10
CA ILE A 89 4.13 -10.84 -5.38
C ILE A 89 3.23 -11.26 -4.21
N ILE A 90 3.42 -12.49 -3.70
CA ILE A 90 2.66 -12.98 -2.54
C ILE A 90 2.92 -12.09 -1.32
N THR A 91 4.18 -11.80 -1.04
CA THR A 91 4.60 -10.92 0.07
C THR A 91 4.01 -9.52 -0.08
N TYR A 92 3.96 -8.99 -1.31
CA TYR A 92 3.33 -7.72 -1.61
C TYR A 92 1.82 -7.74 -1.28
N PHE A 93 1.08 -8.78 -1.64
CA PHE A 93 -0.35 -8.88 -1.29
C PHE A 93 -0.58 -9.10 0.21
N GLU A 94 0.26 -9.88 0.88
CA GLU A 94 0.22 -10.05 2.33
C GLU A 94 0.45 -8.72 3.07
N LYS A 95 1.43 -7.93 2.61
CA LYS A 95 1.71 -6.58 3.13
C LYS A 95 0.52 -5.65 2.88
N LEU A 96 -0.04 -5.65 1.67
CA LEU A 96 -1.20 -4.83 1.32
C LEU A 96 -2.40 -5.13 2.22
N TYR A 97 -2.68 -6.42 2.48
CA TYR A 97 -3.70 -6.80 3.47
C TYR A 97 -3.37 -6.26 4.87
N LYS A 98 -2.12 -6.42 5.33
CA LYS A 98 -1.69 -5.95 6.66
C LYS A 98 -1.86 -4.45 6.83
N GLU A 99 -1.63 -3.67 5.77
CA GLU A 99 -1.78 -2.20 5.76
C GLU A 99 -3.25 -1.77 5.66
N LEU A 100 -4.08 -2.49 4.90
CA LEU A 100 -5.50 -2.15 4.73
C LEU A 100 -6.38 -2.61 5.89
N SER A 101 -6.07 -3.77 6.49
CA SER A 101 -6.93 -4.38 7.52
C SER A 101 -7.22 -3.49 8.75
N PRO A 102 -6.29 -2.65 9.26
CA PRO A 102 -6.59 -1.76 10.38
C PRO A 102 -7.51 -0.58 10.01
N LEU A 103 -7.72 -0.31 8.72
CA LEU A 103 -8.55 0.78 8.23
C LEU A 103 -10.02 0.34 8.06
N ILE A 104 -10.29 -0.96 8.11
CA ILE A 104 -11.63 -1.51 7.91
C ILE A 104 -12.55 -1.04 9.05
N GLY A 105 -13.69 -0.46 8.68
CA GLY A 105 -14.70 0.01 9.64
C GLY A 105 -14.35 1.33 10.34
N ARG A 106 -13.21 1.96 10.03
CA ARG A 106 -12.86 3.28 10.54
C ARG A 106 -13.53 4.38 9.73
N ASP A 107 -14.23 5.28 10.42
CA ASP A 107 -14.89 6.45 9.78
C ASP A 107 -13.94 7.63 9.57
N ASP A 108 -12.86 7.70 10.36
CA ASP A 108 -11.82 8.72 10.29
C ASP A 108 -10.69 8.38 9.30
N ALA A 109 -10.74 7.19 8.70
CA ALA A 109 -9.77 6.74 7.71
C ALA A 109 -10.39 6.73 6.31
N SER A 110 -9.61 7.18 5.32
CA SER A 110 -9.97 7.05 3.91
C SER A 110 -8.74 6.86 3.03
N ILE A 111 -8.94 6.25 1.87
CA ILE A 111 -7.92 6.08 0.83
C ILE A 111 -8.34 6.91 -0.38
N LEU A 112 -7.43 7.73 -0.89
CA LEU A 112 -7.56 8.31 -2.22
C LEU A 112 -6.73 7.46 -3.19
N PHE A 113 -7.39 6.81 -4.15
CA PHE A 113 -6.75 5.93 -5.11
C PHE A 113 -6.81 6.54 -6.52
N ALA A 114 -5.66 6.80 -7.12
CA ALA A 114 -5.57 7.36 -8.46
C ALA A 114 -4.52 6.58 -9.28
N THR A 115 -4.95 5.94 -10.37
CA THR A 115 -4.06 5.21 -11.27
C THR A 115 -4.41 5.45 -12.73
N ARG A 116 -3.37 5.48 -13.58
CA ARG A 116 -3.54 5.49 -15.04
C ARG A 116 -4.02 4.15 -15.60
N GLU A 117 -3.90 3.08 -14.82
CA GLU A 117 -4.39 1.73 -15.16
C GLU A 117 -5.72 1.43 -14.46
N PHE A 118 -6.41 0.39 -14.93
CA PHE A 118 -7.57 -0.17 -14.24
C PHE A 118 -7.15 -0.64 -12.84
N PRO A 119 -7.86 -0.24 -11.77
CA PRO A 119 -7.45 -0.59 -10.42
C PRO A 119 -7.34 -2.10 -10.23
N MET A 120 -6.16 -2.52 -9.79
CA MET A 120 -5.81 -3.94 -9.68
C MET A 120 -6.74 -4.75 -8.76
N PHE A 121 -7.36 -4.09 -7.77
CA PHE A 121 -8.26 -4.73 -6.80
C PHE A 121 -9.46 -5.41 -7.45
N TYR A 122 -9.94 -4.90 -8.59
CA TYR A 122 -11.08 -5.49 -9.30
C TYR A 122 -10.73 -6.81 -10.01
N PHE A 123 -9.45 -7.05 -10.34
CA PHE A 123 -9.02 -8.35 -10.84
C PHE A 123 -9.13 -9.43 -9.74
N PHE A 124 -9.03 -9.04 -8.46
CA PHE A 124 -8.98 -9.98 -7.35
C PHE A 124 -10.30 -10.67 -7.04
N HIS A 125 -11.39 -10.31 -7.72
CA HIS A 125 -12.69 -10.98 -7.56
C HIS A 125 -12.78 -12.31 -8.32
N ASN A 126 -11.89 -12.56 -9.29
CA ASN A 126 -11.97 -13.71 -10.18
C ASN A 126 -10.58 -14.36 -10.35
N PRO A 127 -10.42 -15.67 -10.05
CA PRO A 127 -9.16 -16.38 -10.26
C PRO A 127 -8.56 -16.25 -11.67
N LEU A 128 -9.39 -16.22 -12.72
CA LEU A 128 -8.93 -16.01 -14.09
C LEU A 128 -8.27 -14.63 -14.26
N LEU A 129 -8.88 -13.59 -13.69
CA LEU A 129 -8.37 -12.23 -13.74
C LEU A 129 -7.11 -12.05 -12.88
N ILE A 130 -7.04 -12.72 -11.73
CA ILE A 130 -5.82 -12.79 -10.92
C ILE A 130 -4.69 -13.41 -11.77
N ARG A 131 -4.92 -14.60 -12.34
CA ARG A 131 -3.93 -15.29 -13.19
C ARG A 131 -3.46 -14.41 -14.34
N PHE A 132 -4.40 -13.74 -15.01
CA PHE A 132 -4.08 -12.79 -16.08
C PHE A 132 -3.21 -11.62 -15.61
N LYS A 133 -3.55 -10.96 -14.50
CA LYS A 133 -2.74 -9.83 -13.99
C LYS A 133 -1.35 -10.28 -13.57
N ILE A 134 -1.21 -11.45 -12.95
CA ILE A 134 0.10 -12.01 -12.58
C ILE A 134 0.90 -12.40 -13.81
N PHE A 135 0.26 -12.92 -14.86
CA PHE A 135 0.93 -13.22 -16.12
C PHE A 135 1.53 -11.97 -16.78
N ILE A 136 0.76 -10.86 -16.81
CA ILE A 136 1.24 -9.56 -17.29
C ILE A 136 2.44 -9.11 -16.45
N TRP A 137 2.31 -9.09 -15.12
CA TRP A 137 3.39 -8.66 -14.24
C TRP A 137 4.64 -9.51 -14.39
N SER A 138 4.46 -10.82 -14.53
CA SER A 138 5.59 -11.74 -14.66
C SER A 138 6.30 -11.59 -15.99
N THR A 139 5.57 -11.14 -17.03
CA THR A 139 6.13 -10.80 -18.34
C THR A 139 6.87 -9.45 -18.31
N VAL A 140 6.25 -8.41 -17.74
CA VAL A 140 6.78 -7.04 -17.73
C VAL A 140 7.95 -6.87 -16.75
N LEU A 141 7.90 -7.56 -15.60
CA LEU A 141 8.95 -7.51 -14.57
C LEU A 141 10.09 -8.50 -14.83
N GLY A 142 10.03 -9.28 -15.92
CA GLY A 142 11.07 -10.26 -16.25
C GLY A 142 11.15 -11.43 -15.25
N ILE A 143 10.08 -11.72 -14.52
CA ILE A 143 9.99 -12.87 -13.59
C ILE A 143 10.00 -14.18 -14.38
N LEU A 144 9.36 -14.20 -15.55
CA LEU A 144 9.43 -15.35 -16.45
C LEU A 144 10.82 -15.40 -17.11
N PRO A 145 11.45 -16.59 -17.20
CA PRO A 145 12.75 -16.71 -17.84
C PRO A 145 12.67 -16.22 -19.29
N MET A 146 13.51 -15.27 -19.69
CA MET A 146 13.52 -14.72 -21.06
C MET A 146 13.64 -15.77 -22.16
N LYS A 147 14.22 -16.95 -21.84
CA LYS A 147 14.37 -18.08 -22.77
C LYS A 147 13.15 -18.99 -22.86
N LYS A 148 12.17 -18.87 -21.96
CA LYS A 148 10.94 -19.66 -21.97
C LYS A 148 9.79 -18.77 -22.41
N TYR A 149 9.44 -18.91 -23.68
CA TYR A 149 8.20 -18.36 -24.20
C TYR A 149 7.01 -19.13 -23.63
N ILE A 150 6.45 -18.65 -22.52
CA ILE A 150 5.34 -19.29 -21.81
C ILE A 150 4.02 -18.76 -22.37
N GLN A 151 3.13 -19.67 -22.74
CA GLN A 151 1.76 -19.37 -23.13
C GLN A 151 0.90 -19.18 -21.88
N PHE A 152 -0.10 -18.30 -21.93
CA PHE A 152 -1.01 -18.05 -20.83
C PHE A 152 -1.75 -19.32 -20.36
N LYS A 153 -2.14 -20.20 -21.29
CA LYS A 153 -2.79 -21.48 -20.97
C LYS A 153 -1.93 -22.41 -20.11
N ASP A 154 -0.60 -22.29 -20.23
CA ASP A 154 0.38 -23.12 -19.52
C ASP A 154 0.94 -22.39 -18.29
N PHE A 155 0.48 -21.15 -18.05
CA PHE A 155 0.88 -20.36 -16.89
C PHE A 155 -0.04 -20.64 -15.71
N GLU A 156 0.51 -21.30 -14.69
CA GLU A 156 -0.20 -21.62 -13.46
C GLU A 156 0.22 -20.69 -12.32
N ILE A 157 -0.73 -20.40 -11.43
CA ILE A 157 -0.48 -19.68 -10.17
C ILE A 157 -0.97 -20.55 -9.02
N SER A 158 -0.31 -20.45 -7.88
CA SER A 158 -0.66 -21.24 -6.70
C SER A 158 -1.97 -20.76 -6.07
N ASP A 159 -2.70 -21.70 -5.44
CA ASP A 159 -3.86 -21.37 -4.62
C ASP A 159 -3.54 -20.40 -3.50
N ARG A 160 -2.31 -20.46 -2.96
CA ARG A 160 -1.81 -19.51 -1.96
C ARG A 160 -1.86 -18.10 -2.53
N LEU A 161 -1.32 -17.88 -3.73
CA LEU A 161 -1.34 -16.58 -4.40
C LEU A 161 -2.78 -16.08 -4.62
N ILE A 162 -3.66 -16.93 -5.12
CA ILE A 162 -5.07 -16.58 -5.36
C ILE A 162 -5.73 -16.12 -4.05
N LYS A 163 -5.54 -16.88 -2.97
CA LYS A 163 -6.12 -16.58 -1.66
C LYS A 163 -5.60 -15.26 -1.08
N VAL A 164 -4.29 -14.98 -1.15
CA VAL A 164 -3.75 -13.71 -0.62
C VAL A 164 -4.20 -12.51 -1.45
N ALA A 165 -4.28 -12.64 -2.78
CA ALA A 165 -4.79 -11.58 -3.66
C ALA A 165 -6.27 -11.27 -3.35
N GLN A 166 -7.11 -12.30 -3.27
CA GLN A 166 -8.52 -12.17 -2.88
C GLN A 166 -8.69 -11.54 -1.50
N LYS A 167 -7.85 -11.92 -0.54
CA LYS A 167 -7.87 -11.38 0.82
C LYS A 167 -7.53 -9.89 0.82
N ALA A 168 -6.52 -9.46 0.07
CA ALA A 168 -6.18 -8.05 -0.10
C ALA A 168 -7.30 -7.26 -0.81
N GLY A 169 -7.89 -7.81 -1.87
CA GLY A 169 -9.02 -7.19 -2.57
C GLY A 169 -10.25 -7.00 -1.70
N LYS A 170 -10.60 -8.01 -0.87
CA LYS A 170 -11.68 -7.90 0.11
C LYS A 170 -11.41 -6.83 1.16
N ALA A 171 -10.18 -6.72 1.66
CA ALA A 171 -9.81 -5.67 2.60
C ALA A 171 -9.97 -4.28 1.96
N TYR A 172 -9.47 -4.08 0.75
CA TYR A 172 -9.63 -2.82 0.01
C TYR A 172 -11.10 -2.45 -0.21
N ASN A 173 -11.97 -3.42 -0.48
CA ASN A 173 -13.41 -3.21 -0.61
C ASN A 173 -14.14 -2.86 0.68
N ALA A 174 -13.52 -3.14 1.83
CA ALA A 174 -14.09 -2.86 3.15
C ALA A 174 -13.59 -1.55 3.77
N VAL A 175 -12.68 -0.84 3.10
CA VAL A 175 -12.17 0.47 3.51
C VAL A 175 -12.93 1.58 2.76
N ASN A 176 -13.04 2.75 3.36
CA ASN A 176 -13.57 3.94 2.70
C ASN A 176 -12.56 4.40 1.64
N VAL A 177 -12.92 4.30 0.36
CA VAL A 177 -12.04 4.66 -0.75
C VAL A 177 -12.73 5.66 -1.67
N THR A 178 -11.99 6.69 -2.07
CA THR A 178 -12.31 7.56 -3.20
C THR A 178 -11.42 7.16 -4.36
N GLU A 179 -12.00 6.70 -5.47
CA GLU A 179 -11.24 6.32 -6.66
C GLU A 179 -11.37 7.39 -7.76
N ILE A 180 -10.23 7.77 -8.34
CA ILE A 180 -10.13 8.67 -9.47
C ILE A 180 -9.94 7.84 -10.74
N TRP A 181 -10.89 7.97 -11.67
CA TRP A 181 -10.92 7.20 -12.92
C TRP A 181 -10.81 8.11 -14.14
N SER A 182 -10.15 7.59 -15.18
CA SER A 182 -10.10 8.20 -16.51
C SER A 182 -10.43 7.15 -17.58
N PHE A 183 -10.79 7.58 -18.79
CA PHE A 183 -10.96 6.67 -19.94
C PHE A 183 -9.70 5.81 -20.20
N GLY A 184 -8.51 6.35 -19.91
CA GLY A 184 -7.25 5.64 -20.04
C GLY A 184 -7.13 4.40 -19.15
N SER A 185 -7.76 4.41 -17.98
CA SER A 185 -7.69 3.32 -17.00
C SER A 185 -8.24 2.01 -17.58
N ILE A 186 -9.37 2.06 -18.31
CA ILE A 186 -9.97 0.86 -18.92
C ILE A 186 -9.19 0.43 -20.18
N ASN A 187 -8.84 1.40 -21.04
CA ASN A 187 -8.15 1.11 -22.29
C ASN A 187 -6.79 0.40 -22.06
N ASN A 188 -6.07 0.78 -21.01
CA ASN A 188 -4.78 0.17 -20.67
C ASN A 188 -4.82 -1.37 -20.59
N VAL A 189 -5.83 -1.94 -19.93
CA VAL A 189 -5.92 -3.41 -19.77
C VAL A 189 -6.25 -4.10 -21.08
N LEU A 190 -7.09 -3.49 -21.91
CA LEU A 190 -7.40 -4.01 -23.24
C LEU A 190 -6.18 -3.99 -24.15
N GLN A 191 -5.36 -2.93 -24.08
CA GLN A 191 -4.09 -2.85 -24.80
C GLN A 191 -3.09 -3.90 -24.32
N GLN A 192 -3.00 -4.16 -23.01
CA GLN A 192 -2.17 -5.25 -22.47
C GLN A 192 -2.61 -6.62 -23.00
N LEU A 193 -3.92 -6.87 -23.05
CA LEU A 193 -4.46 -8.12 -23.60
C LEU A 193 -4.18 -8.25 -25.10
N LEU A 194 -4.41 -7.19 -25.87
CA LEU A 194 -4.13 -7.14 -27.31
C LEU A 194 -2.65 -7.33 -27.61
N TYR A 195 -1.77 -6.72 -26.81
CA TYR A 195 -0.33 -6.92 -26.91
C TYR A 195 0.04 -8.39 -26.73
N LEU A 196 -0.43 -9.04 -25.67
CA LEU A 196 -0.16 -10.46 -25.43
C LEU A 196 -0.72 -11.35 -26.55
N TYR A 197 -1.87 -11.01 -27.11
CA TYR A 197 -2.46 -11.71 -28.25
C TYR A 197 -1.62 -11.57 -29.52
N ASN A 198 -1.18 -10.35 -29.83
CA ASN A 198 -0.30 -10.07 -30.98
C ASN A 198 1.07 -10.75 -30.83
N MET A 199 1.58 -10.80 -29.60
CA MET A 199 2.79 -11.55 -29.25
C MET A 199 2.58 -13.06 -29.28
N ARG A 200 1.36 -13.56 -29.59
CA ARG A 200 0.92 -14.96 -29.58
C ARG A 200 1.05 -15.67 -28.22
N GLN A 201 1.16 -14.91 -27.12
CA GLN A 201 1.29 -15.46 -25.77
C GLN A 201 -0.06 -15.85 -25.15
N ILE A 202 -1.17 -15.39 -25.74
CA ILE A 202 -2.51 -15.77 -25.35
C ILE A 202 -3.33 -16.13 -26.58
N ALA A 203 -4.09 -17.22 -26.49
CA ALA A 203 -5.00 -17.63 -27.55
C ALA A 203 -6.23 -16.73 -27.61
N GLN A 204 -6.92 -16.71 -28.76
CA GLN A 204 -8.13 -15.92 -28.95
C GLN A 204 -9.22 -16.28 -27.92
N ASP A 205 -9.43 -17.58 -27.68
CA ASP A 205 -10.46 -18.05 -26.74
C ASP A 205 -10.18 -17.57 -25.30
N ASP A 206 -8.94 -17.68 -24.84
CA ASP A 206 -8.52 -17.16 -23.53
C ASP A 206 -8.71 -15.65 -23.44
N ALA A 207 -8.36 -14.91 -24.50
CA ALA A 207 -8.53 -13.47 -24.54
C ALA A 207 -10.00 -13.05 -24.48
N LEU A 208 -10.90 -13.79 -25.16
CA LEU A 208 -12.34 -13.56 -25.09
C LEU A 208 -12.89 -13.84 -23.69
N LEU A 209 -12.44 -14.91 -23.03
CA LEU A 209 -12.82 -15.23 -21.65
C LEU A 209 -12.40 -14.14 -20.66
N ILE A 210 -11.17 -13.63 -20.79
CA ILE A 210 -10.68 -12.52 -19.96
C ILE A 210 -11.47 -11.24 -20.22
N THR A 211 -11.76 -10.93 -21.49
CA THR A 211 -12.54 -9.74 -21.86
C THR A 211 -13.94 -9.80 -21.28
N ASP A 212 -14.60 -10.97 -21.31
CA ASP A 212 -15.92 -11.13 -20.71
C ASP A 212 -15.88 -11.01 -19.17
N ALA A 213 -14.85 -11.57 -18.53
CA ALA A 213 -14.65 -11.43 -17.09
C ALA A 213 -14.42 -9.96 -16.69
N LEU A 214 -13.60 -9.21 -17.43
CA LEU A 214 -13.39 -7.77 -17.22
C LEU A 214 -14.68 -6.97 -17.41
N ARG A 215 -15.46 -7.28 -18.46
CA ARG A 215 -16.76 -6.66 -18.71
C ARG A 215 -17.72 -6.88 -17.54
N LYS A 216 -17.76 -8.08 -16.97
CA LYS A 216 -18.58 -8.40 -15.79
C LYS A 216 -18.15 -7.60 -14.57
N GLU A 217 -16.85 -7.43 -14.33
CA GLU A 217 -16.35 -6.58 -13.24
C GLU A 217 -16.70 -5.10 -13.46
N LEU A 218 -16.55 -4.57 -14.67
CA LEU A 218 -16.94 -3.21 -15.01
C LEU A 218 -18.43 -2.95 -14.76
N LYS A 219 -19.31 -3.88 -15.15
CA LYS A 219 -20.75 -3.76 -14.87
C LYS A 219 -21.06 -3.73 -13.37
N LYS A 220 -20.34 -4.51 -12.55
CA LYS A 220 -20.50 -4.45 -11.09
C LYS A 220 -20.10 -3.07 -10.54
N ILE A 221 -19.02 -2.49 -11.06
CA ILE A 221 -18.57 -1.14 -10.67
C ILE A 221 -19.62 -0.10 -11.05
N GLU A 222 -20.14 -0.15 -12.28
CA GLU A 222 -21.19 0.74 -12.79
C GLU A 222 -22.49 0.66 -11.96
N ILE A 223 -22.88 -0.54 -11.58
CA ILE A 223 -24.01 -0.77 -10.67
C ILE A 223 -23.70 -0.11 -9.32
N ASN A 224 -22.54 -0.42 -8.72
CA ASN A 224 -22.16 0.10 -7.42
C ASN A 224 -22.01 1.62 -7.38
N THR A 225 -21.61 2.27 -8.48
CA THR A 225 -21.53 3.73 -8.61
C THR A 225 -22.91 4.36 -8.80
N SER A 226 -23.81 3.69 -9.52
CA SER A 226 -25.18 4.16 -9.75
C SER A 226 -26.03 4.09 -8.47
N PHE A 227 -25.78 3.09 -7.62
CA PHE A 227 -26.46 2.90 -6.33
C PHE A 227 -25.75 3.58 -5.14
N SER A 228 -24.54 4.12 -5.29
CA SER A 228 -23.79 4.77 -4.19
C SER A 228 -24.42 6.07 -3.68
N LYS A 229 -25.55 6.51 -4.24
CA LYS A 229 -26.41 7.50 -3.58
C LYS A 229 -27.13 6.98 -2.33
N ALA A 230 -27.12 5.67 -2.01
CA ALA A 230 -27.96 5.14 -0.93
C ALA A 230 -27.30 4.29 0.18
N SER A 231 -26.11 3.70 0.04
CA SER A 231 -25.58 2.85 1.14
C SER A 231 -24.09 2.48 1.16
N THR A 232 -23.28 2.84 0.16
CA THR A 232 -21.85 2.45 0.11
C THR A 232 -20.93 3.64 0.41
N LYS A 233 -20.00 3.49 1.36
CA LYS A 233 -18.99 4.50 1.72
C LYS A 233 -17.87 4.68 0.68
N ARG A 234 -18.07 4.22 -0.56
CA ARG A 234 -17.11 4.32 -1.67
C ARG A 234 -17.56 5.41 -2.63
N LYS A 235 -16.66 6.36 -2.91
CA LYS A 235 -16.91 7.47 -3.83
C LYS A 235 -16.09 7.28 -5.11
N PHE A 236 -16.66 7.62 -6.25
CA PHE A 236 -16.00 7.57 -7.55
C PHE A 236 -16.03 8.96 -8.17
N GLU A 237 -14.87 9.43 -8.61
CA GLU A 237 -14.74 10.72 -9.29
C GLU A 237 -14.13 10.51 -10.68
N LEU A 238 -14.81 11.03 -11.71
CA LEU A 238 -14.38 10.97 -13.10
C LEU A 238 -13.70 12.29 -13.47
N TYR A 239 -12.49 12.21 -14.01
CA TYR A 239 -11.71 13.35 -14.48
C TYR A 239 -11.20 13.11 -15.91
#